data_AF-A0A7X7HX49-F1
#
_entry.id   AF-A0A7X7HX49-F1
#
_cell.length_a   1.000
_cell.length_b   1.000
_cell.length_c   1.000
_cell.angle_alpha   90.00
_cell.angle_beta   90.00
_cell.angle_gamma   90.00
#
_symmetry.space_group_name_H-M   'P 1'
#
loop_
_entity.id
_entity.type
_entity.pdbx_description
1 polymer ?
#
loop_
_entity_poly.entity_id
_entity_poly.type
_entity_poly.pdbx_seq_one_letter_code
_entity_poly.pdbx_strand_id
1 'polypeptide(L)'
;MKRRLVVLAAMTLAVPVQAQFFGLPVADGAASPAAGDVQAVAGMMMGDDFDAGGGRLLFAPVPRLLLFADLGILNPDRGDWGPAFQGGARFTLPFRDESPLDVALQAAGGLASCELDAGDLRMQAFNAGALASRSVGIITPYAFLGLCFTDAELDLKEKHKGKNSHNETDLAAAAGIRVRCGSQFSIYGEIAHVDELKLGAGAGWKF
;
A
#
# COMPACT_ATOMS: atom_id res chain seq x y z
N MET A 1 32.12 -11.70 -14.61
CA MET A 1 31.15 -10.73 -15.17
C MET A 1 29.70 -11.20 -15.09
N LYS A 2 29.35 -12.42 -15.55
CA LYS A 2 27.96 -12.94 -15.47
C LYS A 2 27.36 -13.00 -14.05
N ARG A 3 28.17 -13.32 -13.02
CA ARG A 3 27.80 -13.37 -11.60
C ARG A 3 27.33 -12.03 -11.01
N ARG A 4 27.89 -10.90 -11.47
CA ARG A 4 27.49 -9.57 -11.01
C ARG A 4 26.32 -9.03 -11.82
N LEU A 5 26.17 -9.41 -13.08
CA LEU A 5 25.04 -9.01 -13.92
C LEU A 5 23.74 -9.72 -13.56
N VAL A 6 23.78 -10.99 -13.16
CA VAL A 6 22.56 -11.70 -12.69
C VAL A 6 22.17 -11.24 -11.28
N VAL A 7 23.14 -10.97 -10.40
CA VAL A 7 22.87 -10.40 -9.08
C VAL A 7 22.40 -8.95 -9.22
N LEU A 8 23.04 -8.12 -10.05
CA LEU A 8 22.60 -6.75 -10.31
C LEU A 8 21.24 -6.73 -11.00
N ALA A 9 20.95 -7.63 -11.94
CA ALA A 9 19.63 -7.76 -12.54
C ALA A 9 18.59 -8.22 -11.50
N ALA A 10 18.91 -9.18 -10.64
CA ALA A 10 18.04 -9.57 -9.52
C ALA A 10 17.89 -8.48 -8.44
N MET A 11 18.84 -7.54 -8.37
CA MET A 11 18.82 -6.39 -7.46
C MET A 11 18.16 -5.14 -8.08
N THR A 12 18.16 -4.98 -9.40
CA THR A 12 17.33 -3.98 -10.11
C THR A 12 15.90 -4.48 -10.33
N LEU A 13 15.67 -5.79 -10.17
CA LEU A 13 14.37 -6.43 -10.01
C LEU A 13 14.02 -6.60 -8.52
N ALA A 14 14.82 -6.05 -7.60
CA ALA A 14 14.55 -6.10 -6.17
C ALA A 14 13.57 -5.00 -5.78
N VAL A 15 12.36 -5.22 -6.27
CA VAL A 15 11.08 -4.89 -5.67
C VAL A 15 10.68 -3.42 -5.72
N PRO A 16 9.73 -3.06 -6.59
CA PRO A 16 9.16 -1.74 -6.56
C PRO A 16 8.39 -1.56 -5.25
N VAL A 17 8.84 -0.58 -4.48
CA VAL A 17 8.24 -0.15 -3.22
C VAL A 17 6.79 0.33 -3.49
N GLN A 18 5.91 0.35 -2.49
CA GLN A 18 4.48 0.62 -2.69
C GLN A 18 3.98 1.72 -1.75
N ALA A 19 3.06 2.57 -2.20
CA ALA A 19 2.60 3.74 -1.44
C ALA A 19 1.85 3.36 -0.15
N GLN A 20 1.35 2.12 -0.11
CA GLN A 20 1.06 1.29 1.05
C GLN A 20 1.61 -0.11 0.74
N PHE A 21 2.47 -0.65 1.59
CA PHE A 21 3.32 -1.81 1.29
C PHE A 21 2.62 -3.17 1.41
N PHE A 22 2.48 -3.84 0.26
CA PHE A 22 1.78 -5.11 -0.02
C PHE A 22 0.28 -5.12 0.33
N GLY A 23 -0.23 -3.99 0.78
CA GLY A 23 -1.63 -3.78 1.07
C GLY A 23 -2.40 -3.19 -0.10
N LEU A 24 -3.67 -2.95 0.16
CA LEU A 24 -4.52 -2.24 -0.78
C LEU A 24 -4.04 -0.78 -0.93
N PRO A 25 -4.42 -0.12 -2.04
CA PRO A 25 -4.22 1.33 -2.22
C PRO A 25 -4.69 2.13 -1.00
N VAL A 26 -4.28 3.41 -0.89
CA VAL A 26 -4.79 4.28 0.19
C VAL A 26 -6.31 4.23 0.23
N ALA A 27 -6.92 4.17 -0.95
CA ALA A 27 -8.30 3.76 -1.24
C ALA A 27 -9.39 4.57 -0.53
N ASP A 28 -9.04 5.55 0.31
CA ASP A 28 -9.93 6.34 1.15
C ASP A 28 -9.44 7.78 1.30
N GLY A 29 -10.36 8.69 1.62
CA GLY A 29 -10.04 10.10 1.87
C GLY A 29 -9.51 10.36 3.29
N ALA A 30 -9.02 11.56 3.52
CA ALA A 30 -8.56 12.07 4.81
C ALA A 30 -9.70 12.56 5.74
N ALA A 31 -10.96 12.41 5.34
CA ALA A 31 -12.09 12.87 6.16
C ALA A 31 -12.11 12.18 7.53
N SER A 32 -12.45 12.94 8.57
CA SER A 32 -12.54 12.43 9.93
C SER A 32 -13.62 11.34 10.02
N PRO A 33 -13.29 10.11 10.44
CA PRO A 33 -14.29 9.08 10.70
C PRO A 33 -15.11 9.44 11.94
N ALA A 34 -16.34 8.91 12.00
CA ALA A 34 -17.11 8.88 13.23
C ALA A 34 -16.62 7.74 14.13
N ALA A 35 -16.74 7.91 15.45
CA ALA A 35 -16.43 6.82 16.37
C ALA A 35 -17.34 5.62 16.12
N GLY A 36 -16.76 4.43 16.08
CA GLY A 36 -17.46 3.18 15.76
C GLY A 36 -17.63 2.90 14.27
N ASP A 37 -17.16 3.77 13.37
CA ASP A 37 -17.21 3.50 11.93
C ASP A 37 -16.40 2.23 11.61
N VAL A 38 -17.02 1.30 10.87
CA VAL A 38 -16.39 0.09 10.33
C VAL A 38 -16.53 0.09 8.82
N GLN A 39 -15.43 -0.19 8.12
CA GLN A 39 -15.41 -0.31 6.68
C GLN A 39 -14.58 -1.53 6.26
N ALA A 40 -14.99 -2.17 5.18
CA ALA A 40 -14.19 -3.15 4.47
C ALA A 40 -13.85 -2.62 3.09
N VAL A 41 -12.65 -2.87 2.61
CA VAL A 41 -12.20 -2.53 1.26
C VAL A 41 -11.56 -3.75 0.64
N ALA A 42 -11.79 -3.98 -0.64
CA ALA A 42 -11.08 -4.98 -1.42
C ALA A 42 -10.53 -4.33 -2.69
N GLY A 43 -9.50 -4.91 -3.29
CA GLY A 43 -8.93 -4.37 -4.51
C GLY A 43 -7.63 -5.04 -4.93
N MET A 44 -7.00 -4.43 -5.91
CA MET A 44 -5.76 -4.88 -6.52
C MET A 44 -4.89 -3.67 -6.90
N MET A 45 -3.59 -3.92 -6.94
CA MET A 45 -2.54 -3.03 -7.42
C MET A 45 -1.75 -3.76 -8.49
N MET A 46 -1.67 -3.16 -9.67
CA MET A 46 -0.88 -3.65 -10.79
C MET A 46 0.41 -2.84 -10.90
N GLY A 47 1.55 -3.54 -10.92
CA GLY A 47 2.88 -2.98 -11.08
C GLY A 47 3.64 -3.64 -12.24
N ASP A 48 4.92 -3.29 -12.41
CA ASP A 48 5.76 -3.92 -13.44
C ASP A 48 6.27 -5.28 -12.96
N ASP A 49 6.87 -5.34 -11.75
CA ASP A 49 7.44 -6.59 -11.23
C ASP A 49 6.48 -7.42 -10.35
N PHE A 50 5.49 -6.77 -9.74
CA PHE A 50 4.57 -7.39 -8.78
C PHE A 50 3.16 -6.83 -8.87
N ASP A 51 2.20 -7.74 -8.90
CA ASP A 51 0.79 -7.46 -8.62
C ASP A 51 0.47 -7.79 -7.16
N ALA A 52 -0.39 -6.99 -6.53
CA ALA A 52 -0.92 -7.28 -5.20
C ALA A 52 -2.44 -7.25 -5.22
N GLY A 53 -3.07 -8.11 -4.44
CA GLY A 53 -4.53 -8.15 -4.29
C GLY A 53 -4.93 -8.52 -2.87
N GLY A 54 -6.04 -7.98 -2.36
CA GLY A 54 -6.43 -8.28 -0.99
C GLY A 54 -7.67 -7.58 -0.48
N GLY A 55 -7.80 -7.64 0.85
CA GLY A 55 -8.85 -7.01 1.64
C GLY A 55 -8.25 -6.20 2.79
N ARG A 56 -8.91 -5.09 3.15
CA ARG A 56 -8.60 -4.23 4.29
C ARG A 56 -9.84 -4.07 5.15
N LEU A 57 -9.67 -4.20 6.46
CA LEU A 57 -10.66 -3.76 7.45
C LEU A 57 -10.19 -2.45 8.06
N LEU A 58 -11.11 -1.50 8.20
CA LEU A 58 -10.89 -0.21 8.83
C LEU A 58 -11.86 -0.03 9.99
N PHE A 59 -11.34 0.45 11.12
CA PHE A 59 -12.11 0.68 12.33
C PHE A 59 -11.71 2.00 12.99
N ALA A 60 -12.70 2.81 13.36
CA ALA A 60 -12.48 4.07 14.04
C ALA A 60 -12.82 3.95 15.55
N PRO A 61 -11.84 3.66 16.44
CA PRO A 61 -12.11 3.52 17.87
C PRO A 61 -12.54 4.86 18.52
N VAL A 62 -12.03 5.96 17.99
CA VAL A 62 -12.34 7.33 18.44
C VAL A 62 -12.46 8.23 17.20
N PRO A 63 -13.10 9.41 17.31
CA PRO A 63 -13.13 10.34 16.19
C PRO A 63 -11.71 10.68 15.72
N ARG A 64 -11.55 10.91 14.41
CA ARG A 64 -10.28 11.25 13.73
C ARG A 64 -9.24 10.14 13.63
N LEU A 65 -9.28 9.11 14.47
CA LEU A 65 -8.38 7.98 14.39
C LEU A 65 -9.04 6.82 13.65
N LEU A 66 -8.40 6.34 12.60
CA LEU A 66 -8.76 5.13 11.89
C LEU A 66 -7.60 4.14 12.01
N LEU A 67 -7.88 2.94 12.47
CA LEU A 67 -6.96 1.81 12.43
C LEU A 67 -7.32 0.94 11.23
N PHE A 68 -6.33 0.35 10.58
CA PHE A 68 -6.57 -0.59 9.50
C PHE A 68 -5.63 -1.78 9.53
N ALA A 69 -6.11 -2.88 8.99
CA ALA A 69 -5.36 -4.11 8.81
C ALA A 69 -5.75 -4.79 7.49
N ASP A 70 -4.75 -5.33 6.82
CA ASP A 70 -4.84 -5.86 5.47
C ASP A 70 -4.42 -7.32 5.44
N LEU A 71 -5.11 -8.09 4.61
CA LEU A 71 -4.75 -9.44 4.23
C LEU A 71 -4.76 -9.51 2.71
N GLY A 72 -3.66 -9.96 2.13
CA GLY A 72 -3.51 -10.01 0.69
C GLY A 72 -2.60 -11.12 0.20
N ILE A 73 -2.43 -11.11 -1.11
CA ILE A 73 -1.53 -11.93 -1.88
C ILE A 73 -0.64 -11.02 -2.71
N LEU A 74 0.60 -11.45 -2.86
CA LEU A 74 1.61 -10.88 -3.72
C LEU A 74 1.89 -11.87 -4.85
N ASN A 75 1.73 -11.42 -6.09
CA ASN A 75 2.01 -12.17 -7.29
C ASN A 75 3.24 -11.57 -7.99
N PRO A 76 4.41 -12.20 -7.90
CA PRO A 76 5.56 -11.81 -8.69
C PRO A 76 5.39 -12.20 -10.15
N ASP A 77 5.97 -11.42 -11.06
CA ASP A 77 6.05 -11.75 -12.49
C ASP A 77 6.76 -13.10 -12.76
N ARG A 78 7.68 -13.49 -11.87
CA ARG A 78 8.46 -14.73 -11.95
C ARG A 78 8.52 -15.45 -10.61
N GLY A 79 7.61 -16.38 -10.42
CA GLY A 79 7.58 -17.24 -9.25
C GLY A 79 6.16 -17.63 -8.86
N ASP A 80 6.03 -18.09 -7.63
CA ASP A 80 4.75 -18.44 -7.02
C ASP A 80 4.25 -17.32 -6.11
N TRP A 81 2.93 -17.24 -6.01
CA TRP A 81 2.26 -16.24 -5.19
C TRP A 81 2.58 -16.47 -3.71
N GLY A 82 2.56 -15.40 -2.93
CA GLY A 82 2.72 -15.52 -1.50
C GLY A 82 1.91 -14.51 -0.69
N PRO A 83 1.85 -14.69 0.63
CA PRO A 83 0.98 -13.89 1.46
C PRO A 83 1.56 -12.49 1.74
N ALA A 84 0.64 -11.55 1.97
CA ALA A 84 0.93 -10.18 2.35
C ALA A 84 0.04 -9.73 3.52
N PHE A 85 0.65 -9.01 4.46
CA PHE A 85 0.00 -8.47 5.65
C PHE A 85 0.44 -7.03 5.85
N GLN A 86 -0.50 -6.14 6.16
CA GLN A 86 -0.20 -4.75 6.50
C GLN A 86 -1.08 -4.29 7.64
N GLY A 87 -0.57 -3.41 8.48
CA GLY A 87 -1.36 -2.73 9.51
C GLY A 87 -0.91 -1.30 9.69
N GLY A 88 -1.82 -0.43 10.08
CA GLY A 88 -1.48 0.98 10.27
C GLY A 88 -2.60 1.81 10.88
N ALA A 89 -2.34 3.11 10.90
CA ALA A 89 -3.26 4.10 11.43
C ALA A 89 -3.27 5.36 10.58
N ARG A 90 -4.43 6.03 10.57
CA ARG A 90 -4.63 7.34 9.99
C ARG A 90 -5.25 8.26 11.03
N PHE A 91 -4.65 9.43 11.24
CA PHE A 91 -5.13 10.45 12.15
C PHE A 91 -5.48 11.73 11.38
N THR A 92 -6.76 12.10 11.37
CA THR A 92 -7.25 13.32 10.71
C THR A 92 -6.94 14.55 11.55
N LEU A 93 -6.28 15.52 10.93
CA LEU A 93 -5.89 16.77 11.56
C LEU A 93 -7.10 17.69 11.76
N PRO A 94 -7.15 18.45 12.86
CA PRO A 94 -8.30 19.27 13.23
C PRO A 94 -8.38 20.62 12.50
N PHE A 95 -8.09 20.66 11.20
CA PHE A 95 -8.00 21.92 10.43
C PHE A 95 -9.23 22.23 9.57
N ARG A 96 -10.35 21.54 9.79
CA ARG A 96 -11.56 21.66 8.94
C ARG A 96 -12.11 23.08 8.83
N ASP A 97 -11.96 23.88 9.88
CA ASP A 97 -12.48 25.25 9.89
C ASP A 97 -11.56 26.25 9.17
N GLU A 98 -10.31 25.85 8.89
CA GLU A 98 -9.25 26.71 8.34
C GLU A 98 -8.81 26.29 6.92
N SER A 99 -9.19 25.09 6.48
CA SER A 99 -8.77 24.50 5.20
C SER A 99 -9.96 23.93 4.42
N PRO A 100 -10.04 24.16 3.10
CA PRO A 100 -11.03 23.53 2.24
C PRO A 100 -10.75 22.03 2.01
N LEU A 101 -9.63 21.51 2.52
CA LEU A 101 -9.20 20.12 2.42
C LEU A 101 -9.18 19.45 3.79
N ASP A 102 -9.63 18.21 3.83
CA ASP A 102 -9.33 17.30 4.91
C ASP A 102 -7.88 16.84 4.79
N VAL A 103 -7.13 16.87 5.89
CA VAL A 103 -5.73 16.43 5.94
C VAL A 103 -5.57 15.43 7.06
N ALA A 104 -4.85 14.35 6.80
CA ALA A 104 -4.55 13.31 7.78
C ALA A 104 -3.08 12.91 7.72
N LEU A 105 -2.53 12.50 8.85
CA LEU A 105 -1.27 11.78 8.91
C LEU A 105 -1.58 10.29 8.85
N GLN A 106 -0.77 9.54 8.12
CA GLN A 106 -0.93 8.11 7.97
C GLN A 106 0.41 7.41 8.10
N ALA A 107 0.43 6.29 8.81
CA ALA A 107 1.58 5.41 8.88
C ALA A 107 1.13 3.94 8.82
N ALA A 108 1.93 3.10 8.17
CA ALA A 108 1.70 1.66 8.12
C ALA A 108 3.01 0.88 8.14
N GLY A 109 2.93 -0.37 8.59
CA GLY A 109 4.00 -1.36 8.47
C GLY A 109 3.43 -2.63 7.85
N GLY A 110 4.23 -3.28 7.01
CA GLY A 110 3.80 -4.47 6.27
C GLY A 110 4.90 -5.53 6.18
N LEU A 111 4.45 -6.77 5.97
CA LEU A 111 5.27 -7.95 5.72
C LEU A 111 4.70 -8.69 4.52
N ALA A 112 5.57 -9.12 3.61
CA ALA A 112 5.20 -10.10 2.60
C ALA A 112 6.30 -11.11 2.37
N SER A 113 5.89 -12.22 1.78
CA SER A 113 6.81 -13.26 1.33
C SER A 113 6.26 -13.89 0.07
N CYS A 114 7.12 -14.20 -0.89
CA CYS A 114 6.77 -14.99 -2.08
C CYS A 114 7.98 -15.83 -2.51
N GLU A 115 7.73 -16.85 -3.33
CA GLU A 115 8.77 -17.70 -3.86
C GLU A 115 9.10 -17.24 -5.27
N LEU A 116 10.32 -16.77 -5.51
CA LEU A 116 10.81 -16.44 -6.85
C LEU A 116 11.54 -17.65 -7.45
N ASP A 117 11.70 -17.66 -8.78
CA ASP A 117 12.52 -18.66 -9.48
C ASP A 117 13.95 -18.76 -8.88
N ALA A 118 14.47 -17.62 -8.39
CA ALA A 118 15.81 -17.52 -7.82
C ALA A 118 15.91 -17.95 -6.34
N GLY A 119 14.82 -17.93 -5.58
CA GLY A 119 14.87 -18.02 -4.13
C GLY A 119 13.62 -17.52 -3.41
N ASP A 120 13.61 -17.64 -2.10
CA ASP A 120 12.50 -17.15 -1.27
C ASP A 120 12.72 -15.67 -0.95
N LEU A 121 11.77 -14.84 -1.35
CA LEU A 121 11.78 -13.40 -1.08
C LEU A 121 10.96 -13.13 0.19
N ARG A 122 11.56 -12.39 1.12
CA ARG A 122 10.89 -11.85 2.32
C ARG A 122 11.09 -10.37 2.38
N MET A 123 10.05 -9.68 2.80
CA MET A 123 10.03 -8.24 2.71
C MET A 123 9.30 -7.61 3.86
N GLN A 124 9.86 -6.51 4.33
CA GLN A 124 9.28 -5.64 5.33
C GLN A 124 9.32 -4.21 4.82
N ALA A 125 8.28 -3.43 5.10
CA ALA A 125 8.38 -1.99 4.92
C ALA A 125 7.55 -1.23 5.92
N PHE A 126 7.88 0.05 6.00
CA PHE A 126 7.20 1.05 6.78
C PHE A 126 6.98 2.27 5.91
N ASN A 127 5.77 2.78 5.84
CA ASN A 127 5.47 4.04 5.19
C ASN A 127 4.85 5.03 6.17
N ALA A 128 5.18 6.30 6.00
CA ALA A 128 4.58 7.39 6.76
C ALA A 128 4.45 8.64 5.90
N GLY A 129 3.35 9.36 6.02
CA GLY A 129 3.10 10.54 5.21
C GLY A 129 1.81 11.27 5.54
N ALA A 130 1.47 12.22 4.67
CA ALA A 130 0.26 13.01 4.74
C ALA A 130 -0.69 12.62 3.60
N LEU A 131 -1.97 12.50 3.94
CA LEU A 131 -3.08 12.31 3.02
C LEU A 131 -3.93 13.58 3.02
N ALA A 132 -4.23 14.10 1.85
CA ALA A 132 -5.17 15.21 1.67
C ALA A 132 -6.34 14.74 0.80
N SER A 133 -7.55 15.21 1.09
CA SER A 133 -8.72 14.88 0.29
C SER A 133 -9.81 15.94 0.38
N ARG A 134 -10.76 15.90 -0.54
CA ARG A 134 -11.98 16.70 -0.45
C ARG A 134 -13.14 15.96 -1.07
N SER A 135 -14.21 15.76 -0.30
CA SER A 135 -15.44 15.18 -0.84
C SER A 135 -16.29 16.25 -1.52
N VAL A 136 -16.70 15.99 -2.76
CA VAL A 136 -17.60 16.83 -3.56
C VAL A 136 -18.71 15.93 -4.12
N GLY A 137 -19.89 15.98 -3.50
CA GLY A 137 -21.02 15.13 -3.87
C GLY A 137 -20.75 13.65 -3.61
N ILE A 138 -20.67 12.85 -4.67
CA ILE A 138 -20.37 11.41 -4.60
C ILE A 138 -18.89 11.10 -4.82
N ILE A 139 -18.06 12.10 -5.14
CA ILE A 139 -16.66 11.92 -5.53
C ILE A 139 -15.76 12.44 -4.41
N THR A 140 -14.74 11.68 -4.07
CA THR A 140 -13.70 12.06 -3.12
C THR A 140 -12.34 11.85 -3.79
N PRO A 141 -11.78 12.86 -4.47
CA PRO A 141 -10.37 12.88 -4.81
C PRO A 141 -9.50 12.93 -3.54
N TYR A 142 -8.37 12.26 -3.59
CA TYR A 142 -7.38 12.24 -2.54
C TYR A 142 -5.96 12.11 -3.09
N ALA A 143 -4.98 12.57 -2.32
CA ALA A 143 -3.57 12.46 -2.63
C ALA A 143 -2.75 12.22 -1.36
N PHE A 144 -1.78 11.31 -1.45
CA PHE A 144 -0.84 10.96 -0.40
C PHE A 144 0.58 11.35 -0.82
N LEU A 145 1.36 11.85 0.14
CA LEU A 145 2.79 12.06 -0.01
C LEU A 145 3.49 11.66 1.29
N GLY A 146 4.54 10.87 1.17
CA GLY A 146 5.27 10.34 2.32
C GLY A 146 6.60 9.73 1.95
N LEU A 147 7.16 9.01 2.91
CA LEU A 147 8.36 8.20 2.75
C LEU A 147 8.01 6.74 2.95
N CYS A 148 8.70 5.86 2.25
CA CYS A 148 8.62 4.42 2.47
C CYS A 148 10.02 3.86 2.65
N PHE A 149 10.25 3.20 3.78
CA PHE A 149 11.46 2.43 4.05
C PHE A 149 11.16 0.96 3.79
N THR A 150 11.98 0.29 2.98
CA THR A 150 11.85 -1.13 2.65
C THR A 150 13.11 -1.88 3.07
N ASP A 151 12.92 -3.10 3.56
CA ASP A 151 13.97 -4.10 3.79
C ASP A 151 13.53 -5.42 3.13
N ALA A 152 14.29 -5.86 2.13
CA ALA A 152 14.03 -7.04 1.35
C ALA A 152 15.19 -8.04 1.49
N GLU A 153 14.86 -9.28 1.84
CA GLU A 153 15.78 -10.40 1.93
C GLU A 153 15.45 -11.47 0.90
N LEU A 154 16.42 -11.86 0.09
CA LEU A 154 16.32 -12.98 -0.85
C LEU A 154 17.22 -14.14 -0.40
N ASP A 155 16.62 -15.29 -0.12
CA ASP A 155 17.31 -16.54 0.21
C ASP A 155 17.42 -17.44 -1.03
N LEU A 156 18.62 -17.58 -1.59
CA LEU A 156 18.84 -18.22 -2.89
C LEU A 156 18.80 -19.76 -2.81
N LYS A 157 18.11 -20.41 -3.75
CA LYS A 157 18.04 -21.88 -3.85
C LYS A 157 19.42 -22.52 -4.12
N GLU A 158 19.58 -23.77 -3.69
CA GLU A 158 20.82 -24.54 -3.40
C GLU A 158 22.04 -24.40 -4.36
N LYS A 159 21.88 -24.00 -5.62
CA LYS A 159 23.02 -23.75 -6.54
C LYS A 159 23.83 -22.49 -6.20
N HIS A 160 23.30 -21.57 -5.40
CA HIS A 160 23.89 -20.26 -5.13
C HIS A 160 23.80 -19.79 -3.66
N LYS A 161 24.12 -20.67 -2.69
CA LYS A 161 24.09 -20.38 -1.24
C LYS A 161 24.52 -18.94 -0.88
N GLY A 162 23.60 -18.17 -0.31
CA GLY A 162 23.83 -16.82 0.21
C GLY A 162 22.51 -16.10 0.52
N LYS A 163 22.52 -15.25 1.54
CA LYS A 163 21.44 -14.28 1.82
C LYS A 163 21.88 -12.93 1.28
N ASN A 164 21.02 -12.29 0.50
CA ASN A 164 21.19 -10.91 0.11
C ASN A 164 20.08 -10.09 0.77
N SER A 165 20.47 -9.03 1.48
CA SER A 165 19.54 -8.03 1.98
C SER A 165 19.72 -6.73 1.21
N HIS A 166 18.62 -6.03 1.01
CA HIS A 166 18.59 -4.71 0.42
C HIS A 166 17.66 -3.82 1.23
N ASN A 167 18.13 -2.62 1.58
CA ASN A 167 17.30 -1.63 2.24
C ASN A 167 17.34 -0.31 1.49
N GLU A 168 16.20 0.36 1.44
CA GLU A 168 16.03 1.62 0.71
C GLU A 168 15.01 2.52 1.40
N THR A 169 15.09 3.82 1.13
CA THR A 169 14.09 4.80 1.56
C THR A 169 13.71 5.69 0.39
N ASP A 170 12.45 5.60 -0.02
CA ASP A 170 11.94 6.27 -1.20
C ASP A 170 10.84 7.26 -0.88
N LEU A 171 10.68 8.22 -1.79
CA LEU A 171 9.51 9.07 -1.80
C LEU A 171 8.29 8.26 -2.27
N ALA A 172 7.27 8.21 -1.43
CA ALA A 172 6.00 7.58 -1.74
C ALA A 172 4.95 8.63 -2.07
N ALA A 173 4.37 8.56 -3.26
CA ALA A 173 3.28 9.41 -3.70
C ALA A 173 2.12 8.55 -4.18
N ALA A 174 0.89 8.97 -3.91
CA ALA A 174 -0.29 8.37 -4.53
C ALA A 174 -1.38 9.42 -4.77
N ALA A 175 -2.20 9.22 -5.78
CA ALA A 175 -3.37 10.02 -6.04
C ALA A 175 -4.50 9.14 -6.55
N GLY A 176 -5.71 9.36 -6.05
CA GLY A 176 -6.84 8.53 -6.41
C GLY A 176 -8.16 9.25 -6.26
N ILE A 177 -9.20 8.56 -6.70
CA ILE A 177 -10.58 9.02 -6.64
C ILE A 177 -11.43 7.88 -6.11
N ARG A 178 -12.17 8.14 -5.04
CA ARG A 178 -13.25 7.27 -4.55
C ARG A 178 -14.59 7.81 -5.03
N VAL A 179 -15.45 6.93 -5.53
CA VAL A 179 -16.82 7.24 -5.94
C VAL A 179 -17.79 6.45 -5.09
N ARG A 180 -18.67 7.14 -4.40
CA ARG A 180 -19.72 6.53 -3.58
C ARG A 180 -20.92 6.15 -4.46
N CYS A 181 -21.28 4.87 -4.49
CA CYS A 181 -22.42 4.34 -5.25
C CYS A 181 -23.52 3.86 -4.28
N GLY A 182 -24.03 4.79 -3.47
CA GLY A 182 -25.08 4.53 -2.47
C GLY A 182 -24.68 4.99 -1.07
N SER A 183 -25.37 4.50 -0.03
CA SER A 183 -25.04 4.81 1.36
C SER A 183 -23.84 4.00 1.88
N GLN A 184 -23.67 2.76 1.39
CA GLN A 184 -22.73 1.79 1.94
C GLN A 184 -21.62 1.40 0.96
N PHE A 185 -21.87 1.41 -0.35
CA PHE A 185 -20.93 0.93 -1.36
C PHE A 185 -20.14 2.06 -2.00
N SER A 186 -18.86 1.81 -2.30
CA SER A 186 -18.00 2.70 -3.06
C SER A 186 -17.05 1.93 -3.97
N ILE A 187 -16.57 2.59 -5.02
CA ILE A 187 -15.48 2.12 -5.87
C ILE A 187 -14.34 3.14 -5.82
N TYR A 188 -13.13 2.71 -6.15
CA TYR A 188 -12.00 3.63 -6.25
C TYR A 188 -11.02 3.21 -7.34
N GLY A 189 -10.28 4.19 -7.82
CA GLY A 189 -9.08 4.02 -8.64
C GLY A 189 -7.96 4.89 -8.11
N GLU A 190 -6.73 4.40 -8.18
CA GLU A 190 -5.53 5.05 -7.63
C GLU A 190 -4.34 4.89 -8.58
N ILE A 191 -3.49 5.90 -8.63
CA ILE A 191 -2.16 5.83 -9.21
C ILE A 191 -1.18 6.04 -8.07
N ALA A 192 -0.22 5.15 -7.91
CA ALA A 192 0.83 5.27 -6.92
C ALA A 192 2.20 5.30 -7.58
N HIS A 193 3.14 5.96 -6.92
CA HIS A 193 4.54 5.97 -7.29
C HIS A 193 5.38 5.79 -6.03
N VAL A 194 6.12 4.68 -5.98
CA VAL A 194 7.29 4.55 -5.09
C VAL A 194 8.30 3.76 -5.89
N ASP A 195 9.37 4.45 -6.29
CA ASP A 195 10.32 4.02 -7.32
C ASP A 195 9.70 3.82 -8.73
N GLU A 196 8.56 3.14 -8.84
CA GLU A 196 7.81 2.87 -10.07
C GLU A 196 6.34 3.29 -10.01
N LEU A 197 5.73 3.50 -11.18
CA LEU A 197 4.32 3.83 -11.34
C LEU A 197 3.43 2.58 -11.27
N LYS A 198 2.33 2.67 -10.52
CA LYS A 198 1.37 1.58 -10.31
C LYS A 198 -0.07 2.04 -10.43
N LEU A 199 -0.95 1.12 -10.81
CA LEU A 199 -2.38 1.36 -10.99
C LEU A 199 -3.19 0.47 -10.04
N GLY A 200 -4.04 1.09 -9.25
CA GLY A 200 -4.90 0.43 -8.28
C GLY A 200 -6.38 0.62 -8.57
N ALA A 201 -7.17 -0.41 -8.30
CA ALA A 201 -8.62 -0.32 -8.36
C ALA A 201 -9.28 -1.26 -7.35
N GLY A 202 -10.48 -0.91 -6.89
CA GLY A 202 -11.22 -1.76 -5.99
C GLY A 202 -12.56 -1.18 -5.55
N ALA A 203 -13.10 -1.77 -4.48
CA ALA A 203 -14.39 -1.42 -3.93
C ALA A 203 -14.38 -1.41 -2.40
N GLY A 204 -15.28 -0.62 -1.81
CA GLY A 204 -15.46 -0.50 -0.38
C GLY A 204 -16.90 -0.71 0.05
N TRP A 205 -17.07 -1.18 1.28
CA TRP A 205 -18.34 -1.35 1.96
C TRP A 205 -18.27 -0.73 3.37
N LYS A 206 -19.19 0.17 3.68
CA LYS A 206 -19.40 0.74 5.01
C LYS A 206 -20.55 0.02 5.71
N PHE A 207 -20.31 -0.47 6.92
CA PHE A 207 -21.31 -1.16 7.73
C PHE A 207 -22.21 -0.17 8.46
#